data_AF-A0A258AZ53-F1
#
_entry.id   AF-A0A258AZ53-F1
#
_cell.length_a   1.000
_cell.length_b   1.000
_cell.length_c   1.000
_cell.angle_alpha   90.00
_cell.angle_beta   90.00
_cell.angle_gamma   90.00
#
_symmetry.space_group_name_H-M   'P 1'
#
loop_
_entity.id
_entity.type
_entity.pdbx_description
1 polymer ?
#
loop_
_entity_poly.entity_id
_entity_poly.type
_entity_poly.pdbx_seq_one_letter_code
_entity_poly.pdbx_strand_id
1 'polypeptide(L)'
;MTATLDHLPDLTGVDVIAPIPEDFRLASGQKLMQSHAIGRVYGPAGAPMVIAVGGISASRVLFQKEDSTDTAPGWWEGVAGPNQALDLNHWRVLSIDFAPSLPADQVYTISTHDQARLVKLLLDQLGVDEVHDFIGASYGAMIGLAFAE
;
A
#
# COMPACT_ATOMS: atom_id res chain seq x y z
N MET A 1 0.41 31.08 22.00
CA MET A 1 0.69 29.79 21.33
C MET A 1 -0.32 29.64 20.21
N THR A 2 0.05 30.08 19.01
CA THR A 2 -0.73 29.86 17.79
C THR A 2 -0.39 28.45 17.31
N ALA A 3 -1.35 27.53 17.40
CA ALA A 3 -1.23 26.24 16.74
C ALA A 3 -1.18 26.49 15.23
N THR A 4 -0.06 26.13 14.60
CA THR A 4 0.07 26.08 13.14
C THR A 4 -1.01 25.15 12.59
N LEU A 5 -1.86 25.69 11.71
CA LEU A 5 -2.91 24.97 10.98
C LEU A 5 -2.34 24.08 9.85
N ASP A 6 -1.04 23.78 9.88
CA ASP A 6 -0.40 22.97 8.85
C ASP A 6 -0.40 21.50 9.27
N HIS A 7 -1.06 20.69 8.44
CA HIS A 7 -1.15 19.23 8.46
C HIS A 7 -2.20 18.61 9.39
N LEU A 8 -3.48 18.80 9.07
CA LEU A 8 -4.44 17.73 9.33
C LEU A 8 -4.01 16.48 8.54
N PRO A 9 -4.11 15.27 9.11
CA PRO A 9 -3.74 14.05 8.41
C PRO A 9 -4.63 13.85 7.18
N ASP A 10 -4.04 13.38 6.08
CA ASP A 10 -4.82 12.93 4.94
C ASP A 10 -5.47 11.58 5.27
N LEU A 11 -6.74 11.62 5.63
CA LEU A 11 -7.55 10.44 5.96
C LEU A 11 -8.36 9.91 4.78
N THR A 12 -8.48 10.69 3.70
CA THR A 12 -9.07 10.22 2.44
C THR A 12 -8.09 9.28 1.73
N GLY A 13 -6.82 9.62 1.83
CA GLY A 13 -5.70 8.95 1.19
C GLY A 13 -5.61 9.29 -0.29
N VAL A 14 -4.38 9.34 -0.80
CA VAL A 14 -4.08 9.63 -2.20
C VAL A 14 -3.54 8.37 -2.87
N ASP A 15 -4.16 8.00 -3.99
CA ASP A 15 -3.65 6.91 -4.82
C ASP A 15 -2.28 7.30 -5.39
N VAL A 16 -1.32 6.39 -5.25
CA VAL A 16 -0.02 6.43 -5.91
C VAL A 16 -0.01 5.38 -7.00
N ILE A 17 0.41 5.79 -8.19
CA ILE A 17 0.47 4.93 -9.37
C ILE A 17 1.91 4.93 -9.85
N ALA A 18 2.57 3.77 -9.79
CA ALA A 18 3.94 3.61 -10.28
C ALA A 18 3.94 2.82 -11.60
N PRO A 19 4.66 3.29 -12.64
CA PRO A 19 4.79 2.54 -13.87
C PRO A 19 5.56 1.23 -13.64
N ILE A 20 5.06 0.14 -14.20
CA ILE A 20 5.76 -1.14 -14.25
C ILE A 20 6.60 -1.15 -15.54
N PRO A 21 7.92 -1.44 -15.47
CA PRO A 21 8.76 -1.53 -16.66
C PRO A 21 8.19 -2.50 -17.70
N GLU A 22 8.29 -2.15 -18.99
CA GLU A 22 7.74 -2.99 -20.07
C GLU A 22 8.35 -4.40 -20.12
N ASP A 23 9.56 -4.57 -19.60
CA ASP A 23 10.28 -5.83 -19.55
C ASP A 23 10.20 -6.51 -18.17
N PHE A 24 9.34 -6.03 -17.26
CA PHE A 24 9.17 -6.62 -15.94
C PHE A 24 8.72 -8.08 -16.03
N ARG A 25 9.50 -8.97 -15.41
CA ARG A 25 9.24 -10.40 -15.36
C ARG A 25 9.04 -10.87 -13.93
N LEU A 26 7.99 -11.66 -13.74
CA LEU A 26 7.74 -12.42 -12.53
C LEU A 26 8.87 -13.44 -12.31
N ALA A 27 9.02 -13.94 -11.08
CA ALA A 27 9.97 -14.99 -10.75
C ALA A 27 9.79 -16.26 -11.59
N SER A 28 8.56 -16.51 -12.07
CA SER A 28 8.23 -17.58 -13.01
C SER A 28 8.78 -17.37 -14.44
N GLY A 29 9.32 -16.20 -14.75
CA GLY A 29 9.77 -15.79 -16.08
C GLY A 29 8.67 -15.18 -16.96
N GLN A 30 7.40 -15.27 -16.55
CA GLN A 30 6.28 -14.63 -17.24
C GLN A 30 6.44 -13.11 -17.25
N LYS A 31 6.16 -12.49 -18.41
CA LYS A 31 6.04 -11.02 -18.49
C LYS A 31 4.70 -10.60 -17.89
N LEU A 32 4.72 -9.67 -16.95
CA LEU A 32 3.49 -9.09 -16.38
C LEU A 32 2.95 -8.04 -17.35
N MET A 33 1.71 -8.20 -17.82
CA MET A 33 1.11 -7.26 -18.79
C MET A 33 0.49 -6.03 -18.15
N GLN A 34 0.25 -6.06 -16.84
CA GLN A 34 -0.19 -4.90 -16.07
C GLN A 34 0.88 -3.80 -16.16
N SER A 35 0.46 -2.58 -16.50
CA SER A 35 1.37 -1.46 -16.77
C SER A 35 1.69 -0.60 -15.55
N HIS A 36 0.92 -0.72 -14.47
CA HIS A 36 1.12 0.10 -13.27
C HIS A 36 0.85 -0.68 -11.99
N ALA A 37 1.67 -0.46 -10.96
CA ALA A 37 1.35 -0.80 -9.59
C ALA A 37 0.52 0.34 -8.98
N ILE A 38 -0.44 -0.01 -8.11
CA ILE A 38 -1.31 0.98 -7.47
C ILE A 38 -1.26 0.77 -5.96
N GLY A 39 -1.01 1.85 -5.25
CA GLY A 39 -1.18 1.91 -3.80
C GLY A 39 -1.95 3.15 -3.40
N ARG A 40 -2.17 3.32 -2.11
CA ARG A 40 -2.75 4.50 -1.50
C ARG A 40 -1.94 4.88 -0.28
N VAL A 41 -1.67 6.18 -0.17
CA VAL A 41 -0.93 6.75 0.95
C VAL A 41 -1.89 7.53 1.84
N TYR A 42 -1.77 7.34 3.15
CA TYR A 42 -2.50 8.07 4.19
C TYR A 42 -1.52 8.82 5.10
N GLY A 43 -2.03 9.82 5.82
CA GLY A 43 -1.28 10.56 6.83
C GLY A 43 -0.35 11.65 6.29
N PRO A 44 0.44 12.31 7.16
CA PRO A 44 1.22 13.49 6.79
C PRO A 44 2.38 13.16 5.83
N ALA A 45 2.60 14.01 4.81
CA ALA A 45 3.64 13.78 3.80
C ALA A 45 5.07 13.67 4.36
N GLY A 46 5.37 14.37 5.46
CA GLY A 46 6.67 14.36 6.13
C GLY A 46 6.82 13.37 7.29
N ALA A 47 5.79 12.56 7.57
CA ALA A 47 5.86 11.53 8.59
C ALA A 47 6.69 10.31 8.11
N PRO A 48 7.27 9.52 9.03
CA PRO A 48 7.99 8.30 8.65
C PRO A 48 7.07 7.32 7.90
N MET A 49 7.61 6.69 6.85
CA MET A 49 6.87 5.77 6.00
C MET A 49 6.66 4.43 6.71
N VAL A 50 5.42 3.95 6.74
CA VAL A 50 5.05 2.59 7.15
C VAL A 50 4.32 1.93 5.99
N ILE A 51 4.65 0.69 5.69
CA ILE A 51 3.92 -0.11 4.71
C ILE A 51 2.92 -0.99 5.47
N ALA A 52 1.66 -1.00 5.06
CA ALA A 52 0.63 -1.86 5.63
C ALA A 52 -0.01 -2.70 4.52
N VAL A 53 0.17 -4.02 4.57
CA VAL A 53 -0.34 -4.95 3.57
C VAL A 53 -1.20 -6.02 4.23
N GLY A 54 -2.47 -6.07 3.86
CA GLY A 54 -3.43 -7.04 4.39
C GLY A 54 -3.29 -8.44 3.77
N GLY A 55 -4.26 -9.31 4.07
CA GLY A 55 -4.40 -10.62 3.42
C GLY A 55 -4.82 -10.50 1.95
N ILE A 56 -4.93 -11.63 1.24
CA ILE A 56 -5.21 -11.65 -0.21
C ILE A 56 -6.54 -10.98 -0.62
N SER A 57 -7.48 -10.83 0.31
CA SER A 57 -8.77 -10.13 0.11
C SER A 57 -8.72 -8.64 0.42
N ALA A 58 -7.60 -8.13 0.94
CA ALA A 58 -7.40 -6.71 1.19
C ALA A 58 -7.12 -5.95 -0.10
N SER A 59 -7.22 -4.63 -0.03
CA SER A 59 -6.93 -3.71 -1.14
C SER A 59 -6.06 -2.56 -0.65
N ARG A 60 -5.77 -1.61 -1.55
CA ARG A 60 -5.10 -0.35 -1.15
C ARG A 60 -5.90 0.50 -0.17
N VAL A 61 -7.21 0.26 -0.03
CA VAL A 61 -8.08 1.05 0.87
C VAL A 61 -7.94 0.56 2.32
N LEU A 62 -6.90 1.05 3.00
CA LEU A 62 -6.59 0.73 4.39
C LEU A 62 -7.64 1.27 5.37
N PHE A 63 -7.97 2.55 5.20
CA PHE A 63 -8.85 3.31 6.08
C PHE A 63 -9.90 4.03 5.24
N GLN A 64 -11.16 3.85 5.61
CA GLN A 64 -12.30 4.59 5.13
C GLN A 64 -13.37 4.45 6.21
N LYS A 65 -13.81 5.58 6.79
CA LYS A 65 -14.74 5.56 7.91
C LYS A 65 -16.12 5.08 7.45
N GLU A 66 -16.75 4.20 8.24
CA GLU A 66 -18.06 3.61 7.96
C GLU A 66 -19.21 4.64 7.81
N ASP A 67 -19.04 5.89 8.25
CA ASP A 67 -20.05 6.98 8.18
C ASP A 67 -20.53 7.30 6.75
N SER A 68 -19.86 6.82 5.70
CA SER A 68 -20.33 6.88 4.32
C SER A 68 -21.18 5.65 3.99
N THR A 69 -22.51 5.80 3.95
CA THR A 69 -23.48 4.70 3.74
C THR A 69 -23.35 3.95 2.40
N ASP A 70 -22.53 4.43 1.48
CA ASP A 70 -22.41 3.92 0.10
C ASP A 70 -21.11 3.16 -0.19
N THR A 71 -20.18 3.05 0.76
CA THR A 71 -18.89 2.36 0.56
C THR A 71 -18.51 1.49 1.73
N ALA A 72 -18.00 0.28 1.45
CA ALA A 72 -17.44 -0.61 2.47
C ALA A 72 -16.30 0.09 3.24
N PRO A 73 -16.15 -0.19 4.54
CA PRO A 73 -15.05 0.36 5.32
C PRO A 73 -13.69 -0.10 4.81
N GLY A 74 -12.65 0.65 5.16
CA GLY A 74 -11.26 0.25 4.89
C GLY A 74 -10.96 -1.10 5.54
N TRP A 75 -10.09 -1.90 4.91
CA TRP A 75 -9.87 -3.29 5.36
C TRP A 75 -9.29 -3.40 6.78
N TRP A 76 -8.74 -2.31 7.32
CA TRP A 76 -8.19 -2.26 8.67
C TRP A 76 -8.75 -1.14 9.55
N GLU A 77 -10.00 -0.74 9.31
CA GLU A 77 -10.71 0.15 10.22
C GLU A 77 -10.71 -0.41 11.66
N GLY A 78 -10.52 0.47 12.65
CA GLY A 78 -10.41 0.12 14.06
C GLY A 78 -9.01 -0.34 14.49
N VAL A 79 -8.09 -0.58 13.55
CA VAL A 79 -6.65 -0.76 13.83
C VAL A 79 -5.83 0.38 13.25
N ALA A 80 -6.14 0.78 12.01
CA ALA A 80 -5.63 1.99 11.39
C ALA A 80 -6.65 3.13 11.52
N GLY A 81 -6.14 4.34 11.75
CA GLY A 81 -6.97 5.55 11.85
C GLY A 81 -6.41 6.57 12.82
N PRO A 82 -7.04 7.75 12.96
CA PRO A 82 -6.63 8.74 13.93
C PRO A 82 -6.70 8.20 15.35
N ASN A 83 -5.59 8.28 16.09
CA ASN A 83 -5.46 7.80 17.48
C ASN A 83 -5.72 6.28 17.64
N GLN A 84 -5.52 5.49 16.58
CA GLN A 84 -5.57 4.03 16.61
C GLN A 84 -4.16 3.44 16.74
N ALA A 85 -4.04 2.11 16.77
CA ALA A 85 -2.75 1.42 16.89
C ALA A 85 -1.80 1.79 15.75
N LEU A 86 -2.31 1.84 14.50
CA LEU A 86 -1.62 2.45 13.36
C LEU A 86 -2.17 3.87 13.16
N ASP A 87 -1.57 4.81 13.90
CA ASP A 87 -2.06 6.19 14.00
C ASP A 87 -1.72 7.03 12.76
N LEU A 88 -2.74 7.32 11.95
CA LEU A 88 -2.61 8.11 10.72
C LEU A 88 -2.33 9.60 10.98
N ASN A 89 -2.33 10.06 12.24
CA ASN A 89 -1.81 11.39 12.58
C ASN A 89 -0.27 11.45 12.58
N HIS A 90 0.39 10.31 12.81
CA HIS A 90 1.83 10.25 13.08
C HIS A 90 2.62 9.50 12.01
N TRP A 91 1.97 8.63 11.25
CA TRP A 91 2.61 7.80 10.23
C TRP A 91 2.13 8.15 8.84
N ARG A 92 3.05 8.10 7.87
CA ARG A 92 2.72 8.10 6.45
C ARG A 92 2.57 6.66 6.01
N VAL A 93 1.36 6.21 5.71
CA VAL A 93 1.09 4.77 5.51
C VAL A 93 0.79 4.44 4.07
N LEU A 94 1.57 3.56 3.46
CA LEU A 94 1.33 2.98 2.13
C LEU A 94 0.61 1.63 2.25
N SER A 95 -0.57 1.51 1.62
CA SER A 95 -1.26 0.24 1.36
C SER A 95 -1.38 0.00 -0.14
N ILE A 96 -1.50 -1.26 -0.58
CA ILE A 96 -1.35 -1.64 -2.00
C ILE A 96 -2.52 -2.46 -2.52
N ASP A 97 -2.74 -2.41 -3.83
CA ASP A 97 -3.43 -3.48 -4.55
C ASP A 97 -2.43 -4.53 -5.00
N PHE A 98 -2.85 -5.80 -4.99
CA PHE A 98 -2.02 -6.90 -5.47
C PHE A 98 -2.01 -6.97 -6.98
N ALA A 99 -0.86 -7.32 -7.56
CA ALA A 99 -0.80 -7.80 -8.93
C ALA A 99 -1.15 -9.31 -9.01
N PRO A 100 -1.57 -9.82 -10.17
CA PRO A 100 -2.12 -9.04 -11.27
C PRO A 100 -3.43 -8.37 -10.86
N SER A 101 -3.70 -7.17 -11.38
CA SER A 101 -5.03 -6.57 -11.32
C SER A 101 -6.03 -7.49 -12.01
N LEU A 102 -7.22 -7.62 -11.41
CA LEU A 102 -8.29 -8.47 -11.93
C LEU A 102 -9.39 -7.62 -12.59
N PRO A 103 -10.03 -8.12 -13.66
CA PRO A 103 -9.71 -9.38 -14.35
C PRO A 103 -8.38 -9.31 -15.12
N ALA A 104 -7.70 -10.43 -15.22
CA ALA A 104 -6.46 -10.57 -15.99
C ALA A 104 -6.69 -11.45 -17.23
N ASP A 105 -6.07 -11.09 -18.35
CA ASP A 105 -6.21 -11.82 -19.63
C ASP A 105 -5.55 -13.21 -19.61
N GLN A 106 -4.73 -13.50 -18.60
CA GLN A 106 -4.07 -14.77 -18.42
C GLN A 106 -3.84 -15.09 -16.94
N VAL A 107 -3.56 -16.37 -16.66
CA VAL A 107 -3.14 -16.81 -15.33
C VAL A 107 -1.65 -16.53 -15.14
N TYR A 108 -1.32 -15.90 -14.02
CA TYR A 108 0.05 -15.60 -13.61
C TYR A 108 0.46 -16.49 -12.44
N THR A 109 1.64 -17.08 -12.54
CA THR A 109 2.39 -17.63 -11.40
C THR A 109 3.17 -16.49 -10.77
N ILE A 110 2.51 -15.78 -9.85
CA ILE A 110 3.07 -14.65 -9.11
C ILE A 110 3.50 -15.08 -7.70
N SER A 111 4.67 -14.62 -7.28
CA SER A 111 5.27 -14.86 -5.97
C SER A 111 5.16 -13.62 -5.07
N THR A 112 5.46 -13.79 -3.77
CA THR A 112 5.52 -12.66 -2.82
C THR A 112 6.71 -11.74 -3.09
N HIS A 113 7.82 -12.25 -3.62
CA HIS A 113 8.94 -11.45 -4.12
C HIS A 113 8.53 -10.57 -5.31
N ASP A 114 7.62 -11.04 -6.17
CA ASP A 114 7.08 -10.21 -7.24
C ASP A 114 6.29 -9.03 -6.68
N GLN A 115 5.42 -9.27 -5.70
CA GLN A 115 4.68 -8.20 -5.01
C GLN A 115 5.61 -7.22 -4.31
N ALA A 116 6.64 -7.71 -3.61
CA ALA A 116 7.64 -6.86 -2.94
C ALA A 116 8.39 -5.95 -3.92
N ARG A 117 8.75 -6.46 -5.11
CA ARG A 117 9.34 -5.64 -6.17
C ARG A 117 8.38 -4.57 -6.69
N LEU A 118 7.07 -4.85 -6.74
CA LEU A 118 6.06 -3.84 -7.09
C LEU A 118 5.85 -2.80 -5.99
N VAL A 119 5.91 -3.19 -4.72
CA VAL A 119 5.94 -2.26 -3.58
C VAL A 119 7.12 -1.31 -3.70
N LYS A 120 8.30 -1.83 -4.07
CA LYS A 120 9.48 -0.99 -4.31
C LYS A 120 9.23 0.07 -5.40
N LEU A 121 8.56 -0.27 -6.50
CA LEU A 121 8.23 0.72 -7.54
C LEU A 121 7.34 1.86 -7.00
N LEU A 122 6.41 1.53 -6.08
CA LEU A 122 5.57 2.54 -5.42
C LEU A 122 6.41 3.44 -4.50
N LEU A 123 7.37 2.89 -3.76
CA LEU A 123 8.28 3.68 -2.91
C LEU A 123 9.18 4.60 -3.75
N ASP A 124 9.73 4.08 -4.85
CA ASP A 124 10.54 4.85 -5.80
C ASP A 124 9.72 6.01 -6.39
N GLN A 125 8.44 5.78 -6.73
CA GLN A 125 7.50 6.81 -7.21
C GLN A 125 7.19 7.87 -6.14
N LEU A 126 7.22 7.51 -4.85
CA LEU A 126 7.01 8.42 -3.73
C LEU A 126 8.29 9.16 -3.31
N GLY A 127 9.44 8.80 -3.85
CA GLY A 127 10.75 9.30 -3.42
C GLY A 127 11.09 8.90 -1.98
N VAL A 128 10.72 7.69 -1.58
CA VAL A 128 10.97 7.17 -0.22
C VAL A 128 12.10 6.13 -0.26
N ASP A 129 13.24 6.50 0.33
CA ASP A 129 14.42 5.64 0.39
C ASP A 129 14.46 4.72 1.62
N GLU A 130 13.78 5.10 2.70
CA GLU A 130 13.74 4.36 3.96
C GLU A 130 12.30 4.19 4.45
N VAL A 131 11.99 2.95 4.87
CA VAL A 131 10.70 2.59 5.46
C VAL A 131 10.96 2.30 6.93
N HIS A 132 10.17 2.92 7.81
CA HIS A 132 10.27 2.70 9.24
C HIS A 132 9.85 1.29 9.64
N ASP A 133 8.73 0.81 9.09
CA ASP A 133 8.19 -0.51 9.41
C ASP A 133 7.38 -1.09 8.24
N PHE A 134 7.32 -2.42 8.17
CA PHE A 134 6.47 -3.17 7.26
C PHE A 134 5.52 -4.06 8.08
N ILE A 135 4.24 -3.69 8.06
CA ILE A 135 3.20 -4.39 8.77
C ILE A 135 2.41 -5.25 7.78
N GLY A 136 2.60 -6.57 7.88
CA GLY A 136 1.94 -7.54 7.00
C GLY A 136 0.98 -8.46 7.76
N ALA A 137 -0.20 -8.72 7.18
CA ALA A 137 -1.15 -9.72 7.68
C ALA A 137 -1.36 -10.85 6.66
N SER A 138 -1.29 -12.11 7.09
CA SER A 138 -1.51 -13.27 6.21
C SER A 138 -0.60 -13.22 4.96
N TYR A 139 -1.16 -13.16 3.74
CA TYR A 139 -0.38 -13.01 2.51
C TYR A 139 0.54 -11.78 2.53
N GLY A 140 0.08 -10.66 3.09
CA GLY A 140 0.89 -9.45 3.27
C GLY A 140 2.11 -9.65 4.15
N ALA A 141 2.05 -10.55 5.15
CA ALA A 141 3.22 -10.90 5.97
C ALA A 141 4.30 -11.61 5.15
N MET A 142 3.90 -12.50 4.22
CA MET A 142 4.86 -13.16 3.33
C MET A 142 5.49 -12.19 2.33
N ILE A 143 4.76 -11.16 1.91
CA ILE A 143 5.32 -10.06 1.11
C ILE A 143 6.32 -9.26 1.93
N GLY A 144 6.00 -8.94 3.19
CA GLY A 144 6.92 -8.24 4.09
C GLY A 144 8.22 -9.00 4.34
N LEU A 145 8.15 -10.33 4.52
CA LEU A 145 9.35 -11.16 4.61
C LEU A 145 10.19 -11.10 3.34
N ALA A 146 9.56 -11.26 2.16
CA ALA A 146 10.26 -11.17 0.88
C ALA A 146 10.83 -9.77 0.59
N PHE A 147 10.25 -8.72 1.17
CA PHE A 147 10.74 -7.34 1.04
C PHE A 147 12.00 -7.08 1.90
N ALA A 148 12.19 -7.84 2.98
CA ALA A 148 13.30 -7.67 3.91
C ALA A 148 14.58 -8.46 3.54
N GLU A 149 14.55 -9.24 2.46
CA GLU A 149 15.69 -9.99 1.91
C GLU A 149 16.56 -9.13 0.97
#